data_AF-A0A9Q1DKZ8-F1
#
_entry.id   AF-A0A9Q1DKZ8-F1
#
_cell.length_a   1.000
_cell.length_b   1.000
_cell.length_c   1.000
_cell.angle_alpha   90.00
_cell.angle_beta   90.00
_cell.angle_gamma   90.00
#
_symmetry.space_group_name_H-M   'P 1'
#
loop_
_entity.id
_entity.type
_entity.pdbx_description
1 polymer ?
#
loop_
_entity_poly.entity_id
_entity_poly.type
_entity_poly.pdbx_seq_one_letter_code
_entity_poly.pdbx_strand_id
1 'polypeptide(L)'
;MLIQQTREVVIQCLIDQLGEDASALIKDFEDAGDSAVNMEELVPEVMAMYLVKKESGLVNDVGVVIEGSTVLGHLGDLSRACCYLVALT
;
A
#
# COMPACT_ATOMS: atom_id res chain seq x y z
N MET A 1 17.02 -4.20 11.35
CA MET A 1 17.63 -4.82 10.15
C MET A 1 16.79 -5.97 9.61
N LEU A 2 16.43 -6.98 10.43
CA LEU A 2 15.55 -8.10 10.01
C LEU A 2 14.18 -7.68 9.45
N ILE A 3 13.51 -6.70 10.07
CA ILE A 3 12.18 -6.23 9.61
C ILE A 3 12.24 -5.63 8.19
N GLN A 4 13.32 -4.92 7.84
CA GLN A 4 13.47 -4.35 6.50
C GLN A 4 13.74 -5.43 5.45
N GLN A 5 14.56 -6.42 5.78
CA GLN A 5 14.82 -7.56 4.88
C GLN A 5 13.57 -8.41 4.65
N THR A 6 12.78 -8.67 5.70
CA THR A 6 11.49 -9.38 5.57
C THR A 6 10.50 -8.59 4.71
N ARG A 7 10.44 -7.26 4.86
CA ARG A 7 9.58 -6.39 4.04
C ARG A 7 9.96 -6.43 2.56
N GLU A 8 11.24 -6.33 2.24
CA GLU A 8 11.74 -6.38 0.85
C GLU A 8 11.43 -7.72 0.19
N VAL A 9 11.63 -8.84 0.90
CA VAL A 9 11.35 -10.19 0.37
C VAL A 9 9.86 -10.41 0.14
N VAL A 10 9.00 -9.96 1.06
CA VAL A 10 7.53 -10.10 0.91
C VAL A 10 7.03 -9.26 -0.27
N ILE A 11 7.50 -8.02 -0.40
CA ILE A 11 7.15 -7.16 -1.54
C ILE A 11 7.61 -7.80 -2.85
N GLN A 12 8.84 -8.32 -2.90
CA GLN A 12 9.35 -9.01 -4.10
C GLN A 12 8.52 -10.25 -4.45
N CYS A 13 8.14 -11.07 -3.45
CA CYS A 13 7.26 -12.22 -3.70
C CYS A 13 5.89 -11.80 -4.23
N LEU A 14 5.31 -10.71 -3.75
CA LEU A 14 4.03 -10.21 -4.25
C LEU A 14 4.15 -9.69 -5.68
N ILE A 15 5.20 -8.93 -5.98
CA ILE A 15 5.55 -8.48 -7.34
C ILE A 15 5.68 -9.68 -8.29
N ASP A 16 6.47 -10.69 -7.90
CA ASP A 16 6.73 -11.86 -8.73
C ASP A 16 5.47 -12.73 -8.91
N GLN A 17 4.63 -12.86 -7.88
CA GLN A 17 3.38 -13.65 -7.93
C GLN A 17 2.27 -12.96 -8.73
N LEU A 18 2.19 -11.63 -8.65
CA LEU A 18 1.15 -10.85 -9.33
C LEU A 18 1.55 -10.45 -10.76
N GLY A 19 2.84 -10.53 -11.11
CA GLY A 19 3.36 -10.12 -12.42
C GLY A 19 3.25 -8.61 -12.65
N GLU A 20 3.11 -7.84 -11.57
CA GLU A 20 2.86 -6.40 -11.57
C GLU A 20 4.12 -5.61 -11.21
N ASP A 21 4.26 -4.41 -11.74
CA ASP A 21 5.34 -3.51 -11.36
C ASP A 21 5.12 -2.99 -9.92
N ALA A 22 6.20 -2.83 -9.14
CA ALA A 22 6.12 -2.34 -7.76
C ALA A 22 5.40 -0.98 -7.64
N SER A 23 5.53 -0.13 -8.66
CA SER A 23 4.88 1.18 -8.74
C SER A 23 3.42 1.13 -9.19
N ALA A 24 2.98 0.00 -9.76
CA ALA A 24 1.56 -0.27 -9.97
C ALA A 24 0.91 -0.71 -8.66
N LEU A 25 1.60 -1.56 -7.90
CA LEU A 25 1.07 -2.13 -6.66
C LEU A 25 1.09 -1.15 -5.47
N ILE A 26 2.05 -0.23 -5.38
CA ILE A 26 2.17 0.71 -4.26
C ILE A 26 2.08 2.17 -4.75
N LYS A 27 1.10 2.90 -4.24
CA LYS A 27 0.88 4.33 -4.52
C LYS A 27 1.24 5.18 -3.31
N ASP A 28 2.11 6.16 -3.50
CA ASP A 28 2.58 7.07 -2.46
C ASP A 28 1.78 8.38 -2.46
N PHE A 29 1.32 8.81 -1.28
CA PHE A 29 0.62 10.08 -1.07
C PHE A 29 1.26 10.85 0.08
N GLU A 30 1.21 12.18 -0.01
CA GLU A 30 1.61 13.06 1.09
C GLU A 30 0.41 13.39 1.98
N ASP A 31 0.63 13.39 3.30
CA ASP A 31 -0.37 13.70 4.31
C ASP A 31 -0.75 15.18 4.27
N ALA A 32 -1.74 15.51 3.43
CA ALA A 32 -2.29 16.86 3.29
C ALA A 32 -3.49 17.14 4.24
N GLY A 33 -3.76 16.28 5.24
CA GLY A 33 -4.92 16.39 6.13
C GLY A 33 -6.16 15.63 5.63
N ASP A 34 -7.36 16.21 5.76
CA ASP A 34 -8.67 15.56 5.55
C ASP A 34 -8.90 14.98 4.12
N SER A 35 -7.98 15.17 3.19
CA SER A 35 -8.02 14.59 1.85
C SER A 35 -6.62 14.20 1.36
N ALA A 36 -5.82 13.58 2.23
CA ALA A 36 -4.45 13.14 1.91
C ALA A 36 -4.38 12.14 0.74
N VAL A 37 -5.44 11.38 0.49
CA VAL A 37 -5.48 10.39 -0.60
C VAL A 37 -6.30 10.95 -1.76
N ASN A 38 -5.65 11.15 -2.90
CA ASN A 38 -6.34 11.53 -4.13
C ASN A 38 -7.06 10.31 -4.71
N MET A 39 -8.34 10.15 -4.36
CA MET A 39 -9.17 9.03 -4.84
C MET A 39 -9.21 8.90 -6.37
N GLU A 40 -9.07 10.00 -7.12
CA GLU A 40 -9.09 9.95 -8.59
C GLU A 40 -7.90 9.16 -9.16
N GLU A 41 -6.76 9.16 -8.48
CA GLU A 41 -5.58 8.38 -8.87
C GLU A 41 -5.74 6.88 -8.57
N LEU A 42 -6.69 6.53 -7.70
CA LEU A 42 -6.98 5.16 -7.31
C LEU A 42 -8.07 4.52 -8.17
N VAL A 43 -8.98 5.30 -8.76
CA VAL A 43 -10.05 4.83 -9.65
C VAL A 43 -9.61 3.84 -10.75
N PRO A 44 -8.46 4.02 -11.45
CA PRO A 44 -8.05 3.08 -12.50
C PRO A 44 -7.45 1.77 -11.96
N GLU A 45 -7.17 1.67 -10.66
CA GLU A 45 -6.46 0.53 -10.08
C GLU A 45 -7.39 -0.66 -9.85
N VAL A 46 -7.04 -1.82 -10.43
CA VAL A 46 -7.72 -3.09 -10.14
C VAL A 46 -7.38 -3.55 -8.73
N MET A 47 -6.11 -3.42 -8.33
CA MET A 47 -5.64 -3.70 -6.99
C MET A 47 -4.38 -2.88 -6.69
N ALA A 48 -4.39 -2.11 -5.62
CA ALA A 48 -3.22 -1.35 -5.17
C ALA A 48 -3.21 -1.22 -3.64
N MET A 49 -2.04 -0.94 -3.09
CA MET A 49 -1.88 -0.44 -1.73
C MET A 49 -1.54 1.05 -1.82
N TYR A 50 -2.19 1.88 -1.01
CA TYR A 50 -1.77 3.27 -0.85
C TYR A 50 -0.97 3.45 0.43
N LEU A 51 -0.01 4.37 0.39
CA LEU A 51 0.88 4.72 1.49
C LEU A 51 0.82 6.23 1.69
N VAL A 52 0.26 6.69 2.81
CA VAL A 52 0.23 8.11 3.18
C VAL A 52 1.44 8.40 4.05
N LYS A 53 2.29 9.34 3.65
CA LYS A 53 3.50 9.75 4.36
C LYS A 53 3.35 11.17 4.88
N LYS A 54 3.81 11.40 6.11
CA LYS A 54 4.00 12.76 6.64
C LYS A 54 5.15 13.45 5.91
N GLU A 55 5.23 14.76 6.01
CA GLU A 55 6.38 15.55 5.53
C GLU A 55 7.73 15.02 6.08
N SER A 56 7.72 14.42 7.28
CA SER A 56 8.90 13.80 7.87
C SER A 56 9.33 12.48 7.22
N GLY A 57 8.64 12.02 6.17
CA GLY A 57 8.82 10.73 5.50
C GLY A 57 8.31 9.52 6.30
N LEU A 58 7.71 9.75 7.47
CA LEU A 58 7.13 8.69 8.29
C LEU A 58 5.77 8.29 7.72
N VAL A 59 5.53 6.99 7.64
CA VAL A 59 4.23 6.45 7.24
C VAL A 59 3.18 6.85 8.27
N ASN A 60 2.14 7.54 7.81
CA ASN A 60 0.97 7.90 8.60
C ASN A 60 -0.13 6.85 8.46
N ASP A 61 -0.41 6.42 7.23
CA ASP A 61 -1.47 5.45 6.93
C ASP A 61 -1.10 4.52 5.78
N VAL A 62 -1.71 3.34 5.77
CA VAL A 62 -1.67 2.35 4.70
C VAL A 62 -3.07 1.78 4.49
N GLY A 63 -3.47 1.62 3.25
CA GLY A 63 -4.69 0.92 2.90
C GLY A 63 -4.58 0.13 1.61
N VAL A 64 -5.66 -0.60 1.31
CA VAL A 64 -5.81 -1.46 0.14
C VAL A 64 -6.99 -0.96 -0.67
N VAL A 65 -6.77 -0.87 -1.98
CA VAL A 65 -7.73 -0.50 -3.00
C VAL A 65 -7.99 -1.71 -3.88
N ILE A 66 -9.25 -1.98 -4.16
CA ILE A 66 -9.70 -2.98 -5.13
C ILE A 66 -10.77 -2.32 -5.99
N GLU A 67 -10.64 -2.43 -7.31
CA GLU A 67 -11.56 -1.84 -8.29
C GLU A 67 -11.84 -0.35 -8.02
N GLY A 68 -10.77 0.41 -7.77
CA GLY A 68 -10.84 1.83 -7.47
C GLY A 68 -11.44 2.22 -6.13
N SER A 69 -11.79 1.25 -5.27
CA SER A 69 -12.40 1.49 -3.96
C SER A 69 -11.48 1.10 -2.82
N THR A 70 -11.35 1.97 -1.81
CA THR A 70 -10.64 1.60 -0.58
C THR A 70 -11.44 0.53 0.17
N VAL A 71 -10.91 -0.68 0.22
CA VAL A 71 -11.52 -1.82 0.91
C VAL A 71 -11.01 -1.99 2.34
N LEU A 72 -9.77 -1.55 2.59
CA LEU A 72 -9.13 -1.53 3.90
C LEU A 72 -8.35 -0.23 4.06
N GLY A 73 -8.49 0.44 5.20
CA GLY A 73 -7.71 1.63 5.56
C GLY A 73 -7.17 1.50 6.99
N HIS A 74 -6.33 2.45 7.41
CA HIS A 74 -5.82 2.50 8.79
C HIS A 74 -5.04 1.26 9.20
N LEU A 75 -4.35 0.63 8.24
CA LEU A 75 -3.59 -0.60 8.48
C LEU A 75 -2.26 -0.32 9.19
N GLY A 76 -1.77 0.92 9.10
CA GLY A 76 -0.59 1.43 9.80
C GLY A 76 0.75 1.09 9.15
N ASP A 77 0.90 -0.11 8.56
CA ASP A 77 2.12 -0.49 7.83
C ASP A 77 1.84 -1.42 6.64
N LEU A 78 2.78 -1.42 5.68
CA LEU A 78 2.69 -2.22 4.45
C LEU A 78 2.66 -3.72 4.71
N SER A 79 3.32 -4.20 5.76
CA SER A 79 3.38 -5.64 6.05
C SER A 79 1.99 -6.18 6.35
N ARG A 80 1.18 -5.41 7.10
CA ARG A 80 -0.22 -5.76 7.37
C ARG A 80 -1.07 -5.74 6.09
N ALA A 81 -0.92 -4.72 5.25
CA ALA A 81 -1.63 -4.64 3.97
C ALA A 81 -1.30 -5.84 3.06
N CYS A 82 -0.02 -6.21 2.98
CA CYS A 82 0.43 -7.42 2.28
C CYS A 82 -0.24 -8.68 2.85
N CYS A 83 -0.29 -8.84 4.18
CA CYS A 83 -0.92 -10.01 4.80
C CYS A 83 -2.41 -10.14 4.46
N TYR A 84 -3.14 -9.02 4.42
CA TYR A 84 -4.55 -9.00 4.00
C TYR A 84 -4.72 -9.42 2.54
N LEU A 85 -3.87 -8.94 1.62
CA LEU A 85 -3.94 -9.29 0.21
C LEU A 85 -3.77 -10.80 -0.06
N VAL A 86 -2.96 -11.48 0.75
CA VAL A 86 -2.68 -12.93 0.58
C VAL A 86 -3.39 -13.83 1.59
N ALA A 87 -4.37 -13.29 2.34
CA ALA A 87 -5.12 -14.03 3.36
C ALA A 87 -4.23 -14.70 4.43
N LEU A 88 -3.09 -14.10 4.77
CA LEU A 88 -2.21 -14.52 5.87
C LEU A 88 -2.65 -13.78 7.16
N THR A 89 -3.81 -14.14 7.69
CA THR A 89 -4.37 -13.55 8.94
C THR A 89 -3.84 -14.23 10.19
#